data_AF-A0A959EYP1-F1
#
_entry.id   AF-A0A959EYP1-F1
#
_cell.length_a   1.000
_cell.length_b   1.000
_cell.length_c   1.000
_cell.angle_alpha   90.00
_cell.angle_beta   90.00
_cell.angle_gamma   90.00
#
_symmetry.space_group_name_H-M   'P 1'
#
loop_
_entity.id
_entity.type
_entity.pdbx_description
1 polymer ?
#
loop_
_entity_poly.entity_id
_entity_poly.type
_entity_poly.pdbx_seq_one_letter_code
_entity_poly.pdbx_strand_id
1 'polypeptide(L)'
;MSFRIISAGAGSGKTYRLTSEMVELLKGDVRAAGIIATTFTKKAAAELQERVRVRLLEAGLRQQANELNHALIGTVHGLGVKLLQRFAYEAGVSPEVSIIADEDQ
;
A
#
# COMPACT_ATOMS: atom_id res chain seq x y z
N MET A 1 -11.88 -8.58 15.81
CA MET A 1 -11.41 -7.62 14.78
C MET A 1 -11.77 -6.22 15.24
N SER A 2 -10.80 -5.30 15.25
CA SER A 2 -11.07 -3.87 15.49
C SER A 2 -11.12 -3.15 14.14
N PHE A 3 -12.14 -2.33 13.94
CA PHE A 3 -12.30 -1.49 12.76
C PHE A 3 -12.29 -0.03 13.19
N ARG A 4 -11.59 0.82 12.44
CA ARG A 4 -11.48 2.26 12.72
C ARG A 4 -11.83 3.04 11.46
N ILE A 5 -12.75 3.99 11.60
CA ILE A 5 -13.08 4.97 10.57
C ILE A 5 -12.51 6.32 11.03
N ILE A 6 -11.81 7.01 10.14
CA ILE A 6 -11.26 8.33 10.40
C ILE A 6 -11.95 9.31 9.46
N SER A 7 -12.81 10.16 10.01
CA SER A 7 -13.36 11.31 9.26
C SER A 7 -12.29 12.40 9.18
N ALA A 8 -12.04 12.92 7.99
CA ALA A 8 -10.92 13.84 7.79
C ALA A 8 -11.12 14.80 6.60
N GLY A 9 -11.25 16.10 6.92
CA GLY A 9 -11.37 17.19 5.95
C GLY A 9 -10.05 17.59 5.26
N ALA A 10 -10.10 18.55 4.34
CA ALA A 10 -8.89 19.11 3.73
C ALA A 10 -7.95 19.69 4.81
N GLY A 11 -6.64 19.52 4.64
CA GLY A 11 -5.64 20.04 5.57
C GLY A 11 -5.56 19.34 6.95
N SER A 12 -6.40 18.35 7.25
CA SER A 12 -6.49 17.72 8.58
C SER A 12 -5.35 16.74 8.91
N GLY A 13 -4.27 16.72 8.13
CA GLY A 13 -3.13 15.82 8.37
C GLY A 13 -3.38 14.33 8.08
N LYS A 14 -4.35 13.98 7.21
CA LYS A 14 -4.65 12.58 6.82
C LYS A 14 -3.39 11.76 6.52
N THR A 15 -2.59 12.26 5.59
CA THR A 15 -1.37 11.60 5.14
C THR A 15 -0.35 11.49 6.26
N TYR A 16 -0.22 12.52 7.09
CA TYR A 16 0.67 12.51 8.26
C TYR A 16 0.27 11.39 9.22
N ARG A 17 -1.02 11.29 9.55
CA ARG A 17 -1.54 10.27 10.46
C ARG A 17 -1.38 8.86 9.90
N LEU A 18 -1.74 8.61 8.64
CA LEU A 18 -1.57 7.31 8.00
C LEU A 18 -0.09 6.88 7.98
N THR A 19 0.82 7.82 7.67
CA THR A 19 2.27 7.56 7.71
C THR A 19 2.71 7.19 9.12
N SER A 20 2.28 7.94 10.15
CA SER A 20 2.61 7.62 11.54
C SER A 20 2.08 6.24 11.95
N GLU A 21 0.83 5.93 11.63
CA GLU A 21 0.23 4.63 11.97
C GLU A 21 0.97 3.47 11.30
N MET A 22 1.36 3.60 10.02
CA MET A 22 2.17 2.60 9.34
C MET A 22 3.55 2.41 9.98
N VAL A 23 4.22 3.50 10.36
CA VAL A 23 5.52 3.44 11.04
C VAL A 23 5.41 2.72 12.38
N GLU A 24 4.37 3.00 13.18
CA GLU A 24 4.16 2.32 14.46
C GLU A 24 3.85 0.82 14.28
N LEU A 25 3.09 0.43 13.25
CA LEU A 25 2.88 -0.98 12.93
C LEU A 25 4.20 -1.68 12.58
N LEU A 26 5.02 -1.06 11.73
CA LEU A 26 6.30 -1.60 11.27
C LEU A 26 7.38 -1.61 12.36
N LYS A 27 7.28 -0.72 13.36
CA LYS A 27 8.10 -0.75 14.58
C LYS A 27 7.77 -1.94 15.47
N GLY A 28 6.50 -2.30 15.55
CA GLY A 28 6.03 -3.47 16.27
C GLY A 28 6.23 -4.75 15.47
N ASP A 29 5.34 -5.71 15.66
CA ASP A 29 5.47 -7.06 15.10
C ASP A 29 4.91 -7.20 13.67
N VAL A 30 4.46 -6.11 13.04
CA VAL A 30 3.89 -6.17 11.69
C VAL A 30 5.00 -6.10 10.66
N ARG A 31 5.21 -7.21 9.95
CA ARG A 31 6.08 -7.24 8.76
C ARG A 31 5.48 -6.43 7.63
N ALA A 32 6.31 -5.76 6.83
CA ALA A 32 5.87 -4.98 5.67
C ALA A 32 4.99 -5.78 4.70
N ALA A 33 5.31 -7.07 4.47
CA ALA A 33 4.52 -7.96 3.63
C ALA A 33 3.08 -8.24 4.14
N GLY A 34 2.77 -7.91 5.40
CA GLY A 34 1.44 -7.99 5.98
C GLY A 34 0.60 -6.73 5.79
N ILE A 35 1.13 -5.68 5.15
CA ILE A 35 0.44 -4.41 4.96
C ILE A 35 -0.11 -4.31 3.54
N ILE A 36 -1.40 -3.96 3.46
CA ILE A 36 -2.06 -3.49 2.23
C ILE A 36 -2.49 -2.04 2.46
N ALA A 37 -2.06 -1.13 1.59
CA ALA A 37 -2.45 0.28 1.61
C ALA A 37 -2.85 0.74 0.20
N THR A 38 -4.13 1.09 0.04
CA THR A 38 -4.71 1.52 -1.25
C THR A 38 -4.95 3.03 -1.28
N THR A 39 -4.70 3.64 -2.44
CA THR A 39 -5.09 5.03 -2.72
C THR A 39 -5.83 5.14 -4.07
N PHE A 40 -6.37 6.31 -4.38
CA PHE A 40 -7.03 6.55 -5.68
C PHE A 40 -6.04 6.78 -6.83
N THR A 41 -4.84 7.32 -6.53
CA THR A 41 -3.89 7.72 -7.58
C THR A 41 -2.52 7.10 -7.36
N LYS A 42 -1.83 6.74 -8.45
CA LYS A 42 -0.45 6.23 -8.40
C LYS A 42 0.47 7.19 -7.66
N LYS A 43 0.28 8.50 -7.87
CA LYS A 43 1.04 9.57 -7.18
C LYS A 43 0.85 9.53 -5.67
N ALA A 44 -0.39 9.42 -5.17
CA ALA A 44 -0.65 9.36 -3.73
C ALA A 44 -0.08 8.09 -3.08
N ALA A 45 -0.13 6.95 -3.79
CA ALA A 45 0.50 5.71 -3.32
C ALA A 45 2.02 5.85 -3.20
N ALA A 46 2.68 6.39 -4.24
CA ALA A 46 4.13 6.63 -4.24
C ALA A 46 4.55 7.61 -3.13
N GLU A 47 3.78 8.69 -2.96
CA GLU A 47 4.03 9.67 -1.90
C GLU A 47 3.91 9.05 -0.50
N LEU A 48 2.88 8.22 -0.26
CA LEU A 48 2.72 7.50 1.01
C LEU A 48 3.90 6.58 1.27
N GLN A 49 4.31 5.77 0.29
CA GLN A 49 5.44 4.85 0.43
C GLN A 49 6.74 5.60 0.75
N GLU A 50 7.02 6.69 0.05
CA GLU A 50 8.24 7.49 0.29
C GLU A 50 8.23 8.12 1.68
N ARG A 51 7.10 8.71 2.11
CA ARG A 51 6.98 9.30 3.45
C ARG A 51 7.19 8.27 4.56
N VAL A 52 6.64 7.07 4.40
CA VAL A 52 6.85 5.98 5.37
C VAL A 52 8.32 5.56 5.40
N ARG A 53 8.94 5.39 4.22
CA ARG A 53 10.34 5.01 4.10
C ARG A 53 11.27 6.02 4.79
N VAL A 54 11.08 7.32 4.51
CA VAL A 54 11.87 8.40 5.12
C VAL A 54 11.75 8.35 6.65
N ARG A 55 10.53 8.23 7.18
CA ARG A 55 10.34 8.18 8.65
C ARG A 55 10.93 6.94 9.31
N LEU A 56 10.90 5.79 8.64
CA LEU A 56 11.56 4.59 9.15
C LEU A 56 13.07 4.82 9.22
N LEU A 57 13.67 5.43 8.20
CA LEU A 57 15.09 5.77 8.18
C LEU A 57 15.46 6.79 9.28
N GLU A 58 14.66 7.84 9.46
CA GLU A 58 14.81 8.83 10.53
C GLU A 58 14.73 8.19 11.93
N ALA A 59 13.89 7.16 12.07
CA ALA A 59 13.75 6.39 13.31
C ALA A 59 14.84 5.30 13.49
N GLY A 60 15.81 5.17 12.58
CA GLY A 60 16.87 4.16 12.64
C GLY A 60 16.44 2.75 12.20
N LEU A 61 15.22 2.58 11.69
CA LEU A 61 14.60 1.31 11.32
C LEU A 61 14.96 0.91 9.88
N ARG A 62 16.27 0.75 9.62
CA ARG A 62 16.79 0.51 8.26
C ARG A 62 16.26 -0.79 7.64
N GLN A 63 16.12 -1.84 8.44
CA GLN A 63 15.59 -3.12 7.95
C GLN A 63 14.15 -2.97 7.46
N GLN A 64 13.28 -2.36 8.27
CA GLN A 64 11.89 -2.09 7.93
C GLN A 64 11.77 -1.20 6.69
N ALA A 65 12.63 -0.18 6.58
CA ALA A 65 12.67 0.69 5.41
C ALA A 65 13.04 -0.08 4.11
N ASN A 66 13.94 -1.06 4.21
CA ASN A 66 14.31 -1.92 3.07
C ASN A 66 13.19 -2.90 2.72
N GLU A 67 12.54 -3.48 3.73
CA GLU A 67 11.43 -4.43 3.56
C GLU A 67 10.14 -3.77 3.08
N LEU A 68 10.02 -2.43 3.15
CA LEU A 68 8.81 -1.71 2.75
C LEU A 68 8.37 -2.01 1.31
N ASN A 69 9.29 -2.36 0.41
CA ASN A 69 8.98 -2.78 -0.96
C ASN A 69 8.15 -4.07 -1.05
N HIS A 70 8.11 -4.87 0.02
CA HIS A 70 7.26 -6.04 0.12
C HIS A 70 5.82 -5.71 0.54
N ALA A 71 5.56 -4.49 1.00
CA ALA A 71 4.20 -4.03 1.28
C ALA A 71 3.41 -3.83 -0.03
N LEU A 72 2.12 -4.13 0.01
CA LEU A 72 1.22 -3.88 -1.10
C LEU A 72 0.68 -2.45 -1.00
N ILE A 73 1.47 -1.48 -1.49
CA ILE A 73 1.10 -0.07 -1.55
C ILE A 73 0.82 0.29 -3.02
N GLY A 74 -0.38 0.80 -3.31
CA GLY A 74 -0.78 1.06 -4.69
C GLY A 74 -2.18 1.63 -4.85
N THR A 75 -2.66 1.67 -6.08
CA THR A 75 -4.08 1.94 -6.34
C THR A 75 -4.91 0.68 -6.14
N VAL A 76 -6.22 0.82 -5.92
CA VAL A 76 -7.13 -0.34 -5.82
C VAL A 76 -6.99 -1.25 -7.04
N HIS A 77 -7.03 -0.68 -8.24
CA HIS A 77 -6.83 -1.42 -9.50
C HIS A 77 -5.46 -2.09 -9.58
N GLY A 78 -4.38 -1.36 -9.28
CA GLY A 78 -3.03 -1.91 -9.38
C GLY A 78 -2.77 -3.05 -8.39
N LEU A 79 -3.31 -2.96 -7.17
CA LEU A 79 -3.22 -4.05 -6.20
C LEU A 79 -4.14 -5.21 -6.56
N GLY A 80 -5.33 -4.94 -7.11
CA GLY A 80 -6.24 -5.97 -7.62
C GLY A 80 -5.57 -6.83 -8.70
N VAL A 81 -4.90 -6.21 -9.67
CA VAL A 81 -4.13 -6.93 -10.70
C VAL A 81 -3.03 -7.79 -10.08
N LYS A 82 -2.24 -7.26 -9.13
CA LYS A 82 -1.20 -8.04 -8.44
C LYS A 82 -1.76 -9.24 -7.70
N LEU A 83 -2.92 -9.08 -7.04
CA LEU A 83 -3.59 -10.19 -6.33
C LEU A 83 -4.13 -11.22 -7.32
N LEU A 84 -4.77 -10.80 -8.41
CA LEU A 84 -5.24 -11.70 -9.46
C LEU A 84 -4.10 -12.49 -10.09
N GLN A 85 -2.99 -11.83 -10.44
CA GLN A 85 -1.80 -12.52 -10.97
C GLN A 85 -1.23 -13.54 -9.97
N ARG A 86 -1.22 -13.18 -8.67
CA ARG A 86 -0.72 -14.05 -7.61
C ARG A 86 -1.59 -15.29 -7.38
N PHE A 87 -2.91 -15.16 -7.51
CA PHE A 87 -3.88 -16.21 -7.25
C PHE A 87 -4.62 -16.63 -8.53
N ALA A 88 -3.97 -16.50 -9.69
CA ALA A 88 -4.59 -16.71 -11.00
C ALA A 88 -5.10 -18.15 -11.15
N TYR A 89 -4.32 -19.11 -10.67
CA TYR A 89 -4.66 -20.52 -10.69
C TYR A 89 -5.92 -20.81 -9.88
N GLU A 90 -5.98 -20.34 -8.64
CA GLU A 90 -7.13 -20.50 -7.74
C GLU A 90 -8.38 -19.77 -8.26
N ALA A 91 -8.18 -18.65 -8.95
CA ALA A 91 -9.25 -17.91 -9.60
C ALA A 91 -9.70 -18.52 -10.94
N GLY A 92 -9.00 -19.53 -11.47
CA GLY A 92 -9.30 -20.13 -12.77
C GLY A 92 -9.09 -19.20 -13.96
N VAL A 93 -8.19 -18.22 -13.82
CA VAL A 93 -7.87 -17.22 -14.86
C VAL A 93 -6.42 -17.35 -15.33
N SER A 94 -6.13 -16.79 -16.50
CA SER A 94 -4.75 -16.70 -16.99
C SER A 94 -3.90 -15.81 -16.07
N PRO A 95 -2.65 -16.19 -15.75
CA PRO A 95 -1.72 -15.31 -15.04
C PRO A 95 -1.28 -14.12 -15.90
N GLU A 96 -1.43 -14.21 -17.23
CA GLU A 96 -1.24 -13.11 -18.16
C GLU A 96 -2.45 -12.19 -18.16
N VAL A 97 -2.62 -11.44 -17.07
CA VAL A 97 -3.66 -10.42 -16.95
C VAL A 97 -3.18 -9.14 -17.64
N SER A 98 -3.84 -8.76 -18.73
CA SER A 98 -3.69 -7.46 -19.38
C SER A 98 -4.81 -6.51 -18.97
N ILE A 99 -4.47 -5.23 -18.80
CA ILE A 99 -5.47 -4.17 -18.64
C ILE A 99 -5.84 -3.72 -20.04
N ILE A 100 -7.11 -3.92 -20.42
CA ILE A 100 -7.66 -3.42 -21.68
C ILE A 100 -7.93 -1.92 -21.48
N ALA A 101 -7.43 -1.08 -22.40
CA ALA A 101 -7.71 0.34 -22.36
C ALA A 101 -9.14 0.59 -22.87
N ASP A 102 -9.80 1.64 -22.37
CA ASP A 102 -11.17 1.99 -22.81
C ASP A 102 -11.26 2.30 -24.32
N GLU A 103 -10.14 2.53 -25.01
CA GLU A 103 -10.08 2.76 -26.46
C GLU A 103 -10.22 1.48 -27.30
N ASP A 104 -10.17 0.30 -26.68
CA ASP A 104 -10.28 -1.01 -27.35
C ASP A 104 -11.69 -1.65 -27.22
N GLN A 105 -12.72 -0.85 -26.88
CA GLN A 105 -14.14 -1.27 -26.86
C GLN A 105 -14.97 -0.67 -28.01
#